data_AF-A0A0P8DSN3-F1
#
_entry.id   AF-A0A0P8DSN3-F1
#
_cell.length_a   1.000
_cell.length_b   1.000
_cell.length_c   1.000
_cell.angle_alpha   90.00
_cell.angle_beta   90.00
_cell.angle_gamma   90.00
#
_symmetry.space_group_name_H-M   'P 1'
#
loop_
_entity.id
_entity.type
_entity.pdbx_description
1 polymer ?
#
loop_
_entity_poly.entity_id
_entity_poly.type
_entity_poly.pdbx_seq_one_letter_code
_entity_poly.pdbx_strand_id
1 'polypeptide(L)'
;MLSFDLNTLTVVTLDNSDNPFAGNSDSQLILGTAGTDTIAGVGGDNWIFGATGDDVLAAGDGQDAVYGGQNNDLLFAQVGNNLLSGDFGNDTLRGGAGNDTLVGAADDDLIQGRQGENFLFGNQGNDTLYAGSGEDSLYGGQGDDWLLAEAGNHLLSGDLGNDTLDSGSGSDTLIGGEGANTFVLRPGMGNSELAQADLIVDYTPNQDSLALFEGLTPERLEFLAGEGEFAGDTVIRDRTSGDFLAILNDISDPAVQLDINVDTDEPDLLDFDFDLDNDPDLGLADDTPDDPLSPLPAAISSSAVQFTPNTDEATIAASDAQRLTLGSQTIYIGFWQETGNNQDPIIASFDSENPDNNWVRTDYESTGADGRGLGLFWDGTRLYGVFSTDGTQGTPSEDWRRASGDATQNWLRSYGAGGGAKVGVLGRIDPATGDLVDAAYLSAVLSNGNSNTLTVTDITSNDAGNLVVSAESFFSPRNPDGSAMTRVDTSLESPFDYTVEITPDLTQVVSTSAVGWTS
;
A
#
# COMPACT_ATOMS: atom_id res chain seq x y z
N MET A 1 -1.73 -9.50 19.78
CA MET A 1 -0.24 -9.52 19.63
C MET A 1 0.12 -10.79 18.89
N LEU A 2 0.10 -10.71 17.56
CA LEU A 2 0.42 -11.83 16.70
C LEU A 2 1.92 -12.15 16.81
N SER A 3 2.27 -13.44 16.87
CA SER A 3 3.63 -13.93 17.09
C SER A 3 4.12 -14.67 15.85
N PHE A 4 4.42 -13.92 14.80
CA PHE A 4 4.83 -14.47 13.50
C PHE A 4 6.28 -14.95 13.52
N ASP A 5 6.51 -16.18 13.05
CA ASP A 5 7.86 -16.72 12.87
C ASP A 5 8.37 -16.40 11.45
N LEU A 6 9.04 -15.26 11.31
CA LEU A 6 9.64 -14.82 10.04
C LEU A 6 10.65 -15.81 9.42
N ASN A 7 11.03 -16.88 10.12
CA ASN A 7 11.90 -17.93 9.59
C ASN A 7 11.17 -18.97 8.73
N THR A 8 9.83 -18.93 8.61
CA THR A 8 9.04 -19.89 7.81
C THR A 8 8.32 -19.31 6.60
N LEU A 9 8.29 -17.98 6.42
CA LEU A 9 7.63 -17.36 5.27
C LEU A 9 8.48 -17.43 3.99
N THR A 10 7.80 -17.65 2.86
CA THR A 10 8.41 -17.54 1.53
C THR A 10 8.26 -16.11 1.02
N VAL A 11 9.37 -15.40 0.82
CA VAL A 11 9.33 -14.03 0.30
C VAL A 11 9.14 -14.04 -1.22
N VAL A 12 8.13 -13.33 -1.69
CA VAL A 12 7.81 -13.07 -3.09
C VAL A 12 7.78 -11.56 -3.29
N THR A 13 8.74 -11.04 -4.06
CA THR A 13 8.69 -9.67 -4.58
C THR A 13 8.10 -9.73 -5.97
N LEU A 14 6.96 -9.08 -6.18
CA LEU A 14 6.31 -8.99 -7.47
C LEU A 14 7.05 -7.98 -8.36
N ASP A 15 6.95 -8.18 -9.67
CA ASP A 15 7.05 -7.09 -10.63
C ASP A 15 5.74 -6.94 -11.42
N ASN A 16 5.60 -5.88 -12.23
CA ASN A 16 4.37 -5.60 -12.97
C ASN A 16 3.97 -6.69 -14.00
N SER A 17 4.79 -7.72 -14.21
CA SER A 17 4.45 -8.91 -15.02
C SER A 17 3.92 -10.08 -14.20
N ASP A 18 4.08 -10.04 -12.88
CA ASP A 18 3.39 -10.92 -11.92
C ASP A 18 1.96 -10.45 -11.62
N ASN A 19 1.44 -9.39 -12.27
CA ASN A 19 0.11 -8.82 -12.02
C ASN A 19 -0.90 -9.25 -13.14
N PRO A 20 -2.00 -9.96 -12.82
CA PRO A 20 -2.43 -10.38 -11.48
C PRO A 20 -1.60 -11.53 -10.90
N PHE A 21 -1.28 -11.44 -9.61
CA PHE A 21 -0.51 -12.44 -8.88
C PHE A 21 -1.42 -13.45 -8.21
N ALA A 22 -1.08 -14.73 -8.33
CA ALA A 22 -1.66 -15.79 -7.52
C ALA A 22 -0.56 -16.50 -6.74
N GLY A 23 -0.70 -16.44 -5.41
CA GLY A 23 0.10 -17.15 -4.44
C GLY A 23 -0.20 -18.65 -4.40
N ASN A 24 0.02 -19.26 -3.24
CA ASN A 24 -0.21 -20.68 -3.03
C ASN A 24 -0.70 -20.95 -1.61
N SER A 25 -0.57 -22.18 -1.11
CA SER A 25 -1.10 -22.58 0.20
C SER A 25 -0.09 -22.47 1.36
N ASP A 26 1.12 -22.00 1.09
CA ASP A 26 2.16 -21.77 2.09
C ASP A 26 2.17 -20.28 2.49
N SER A 27 2.51 -19.96 3.74
CA SER A 27 2.68 -18.56 4.19
C SER A 27 3.72 -17.78 3.37
N GLN A 28 3.31 -16.68 2.74
CA GLN A 28 4.15 -15.81 1.92
C GLN A 28 4.27 -14.38 2.45
N LEU A 29 5.42 -13.75 2.24
CA LEU A 29 5.54 -12.29 2.27
C LEU A 29 5.52 -11.81 0.82
N ILE A 30 4.40 -11.23 0.39
CA ILE A 30 4.14 -10.74 -0.95
C ILE A 30 4.28 -9.22 -0.96
N LEU A 31 5.23 -8.72 -1.75
CA LEU A 31 5.47 -7.29 -1.92
C LEU A 31 5.02 -6.89 -3.33
N GLY A 32 3.98 -6.09 -3.42
CA GLY A 32 3.52 -5.39 -4.61
C GLY A 32 4.51 -4.34 -5.09
N THR A 33 4.06 -3.58 -6.09
CA THR A 33 4.90 -2.70 -6.90
C THR A 33 4.64 -1.23 -6.55
N ALA A 34 4.68 -0.32 -7.53
CA ALA A 34 4.41 1.10 -7.34
C ALA A 34 3.33 1.59 -8.33
N GLY A 35 2.43 0.70 -8.73
CA GLY A 35 1.17 1.05 -9.39
C GLY A 35 0.23 -0.15 -9.43
N THR A 36 -1.08 0.14 -9.51
CA THR A 36 -2.23 -0.79 -9.50
C THR A 36 -1.88 -2.27 -9.69
N ASP A 37 -1.78 -2.97 -8.57
CA ASP A 37 -1.59 -4.40 -8.49
C ASP A 37 -2.88 -5.17 -8.23
N THR A 38 -2.92 -6.42 -8.65
CA THR A 38 -3.97 -7.38 -8.28
C THR A 38 -3.28 -8.59 -7.70
N ILE A 39 -3.40 -8.81 -6.40
CA ILE A 39 -2.63 -9.78 -5.65
C ILE A 39 -3.57 -10.75 -4.96
N ALA A 40 -3.38 -12.05 -5.12
CA ALA A 40 -4.03 -13.08 -4.31
C ALA A 40 -2.99 -13.89 -3.51
N GLY A 41 -3.07 -13.88 -2.18
CA GLY A 41 -2.28 -14.76 -1.30
C GLY A 41 -2.72 -16.22 -1.39
N VAL A 42 -4.01 -16.45 -1.64
CA VAL A 42 -4.71 -17.75 -1.77
C VAL A 42 -4.82 -18.52 -0.47
N GLY A 43 -3.73 -18.86 0.22
CA GLY A 43 -3.82 -19.51 1.52
C GLY A 43 -2.54 -19.56 2.35
N GLY A 44 -2.68 -19.99 3.60
CA GLY A 44 -1.62 -19.88 4.61
C GLY A 44 -1.54 -18.45 5.19
N ASP A 45 -0.82 -18.27 6.29
CA ASP A 45 -0.71 -16.95 6.94
C ASP A 45 0.21 -16.01 6.11
N ASN A 46 -0.35 -15.13 5.28
CA ASN A 46 0.34 -14.25 4.35
C ASN A 46 0.55 -12.83 4.87
N TRP A 47 1.54 -12.14 4.30
CA TRP A 47 1.83 -10.73 4.51
C TRP A 47 1.84 -10.04 3.15
N ILE A 48 0.87 -9.19 2.84
CA ILE A 48 0.69 -8.54 1.53
C ILE A 48 0.84 -7.03 1.69
N PHE A 49 1.59 -6.40 0.80
CA PHE A 49 1.75 -4.94 0.73
C PHE A 49 1.51 -4.50 -0.72
N GLY A 50 0.51 -3.65 -0.99
CA GLY A 50 0.29 -3.04 -2.31
C GLY A 50 1.33 -1.96 -2.64
N ALA A 51 1.60 -1.14 -1.63
CA ALA A 51 2.57 -0.05 -1.53
C ALA A 51 2.15 1.30 -2.15
N THR A 52 1.95 1.41 -3.47
CA THR A 52 1.36 2.63 -4.07
C THR A 52 0.64 2.32 -5.38
N GLY A 53 -0.58 2.79 -5.56
CA GLY A 53 -1.43 2.50 -6.72
C GLY A 53 -2.86 2.26 -6.26
N ASP A 54 -3.84 2.26 -7.17
CA ASP A 54 -5.18 1.77 -6.80
C ASP A 54 -5.14 0.23 -6.90
N ASP A 55 -4.91 -0.48 -5.79
CA ASP A 55 -4.59 -1.92 -5.73
C ASP A 55 -5.80 -2.81 -5.37
N VAL A 56 -5.70 -4.11 -5.66
CA VAL A 56 -6.72 -5.13 -5.38
C VAL A 56 -6.06 -6.32 -4.69
N LEU A 57 -6.23 -6.44 -3.37
CA LEU A 57 -5.44 -7.32 -2.49
C LEU A 57 -6.33 -8.38 -1.83
N ALA A 58 -6.37 -9.58 -2.43
CA ALA A 58 -6.99 -10.77 -1.86
C ALA A 58 -6.01 -11.50 -0.93
N ALA A 59 -6.34 -11.68 0.34
CA ALA A 59 -5.51 -12.43 1.28
C ALA A 59 -5.67 -13.96 1.07
N GLY A 60 -6.93 -14.43 1.07
CA GLY A 60 -7.28 -15.85 0.97
C GLY A 60 -7.61 -16.47 2.34
N ASP A 61 -7.32 -17.76 2.49
CA ASP A 61 -7.50 -18.54 3.73
C ASP A 61 -6.23 -18.52 4.60
N GLY A 62 -6.23 -17.79 5.71
CA GLY A 62 -5.06 -17.66 6.59
C GLY A 62 -5.29 -16.71 7.75
N GLN A 63 -4.29 -16.56 8.63
CA GLN A 63 -4.18 -15.36 9.46
C GLN A 63 -3.28 -14.36 8.76
N ASP A 64 -3.87 -13.59 7.85
CA ASP A 64 -3.16 -12.70 6.96
C ASP A 64 -2.91 -11.31 7.55
N ALA A 65 -1.94 -10.59 6.99
CA ALA A 65 -1.72 -9.17 7.21
C ALA A 65 -1.62 -8.48 5.85
N VAL A 66 -2.54 -7.56 5.53
CA VAL A 66 -2.63 -6.87 4.24
C VAL A 66 -2.56 -5.38 4.47
N TYR A 67 -1.71 -4.70 3.70
CA TYR A 67 -1.53 -3.25 3.71
C TYR A 67 -1.73 -2.74 2.27
N GLY A 68 -2.65 -1.80 2.07
CA GLY A 68 -2.87 -1.11 0.81
C GLY A 68 -1.65 -0.25 0.47
N GLY A 69 -1.64 0.98 0.96
CA GLY A 69 -0.42 1.78 1.10
C GLY A 69 -0.62 3.25 0.74
N GLN A 70 -0.85 3.53 -0.54
CA GLN A 70 -1.19 4.86 -1.04
C GLN A 70 -2.05 4.74 -2.29
N ASN A 71 -3.05 5.60 -2.39
CA ASN A 71 -4.15 5.58 -3.37
C ASN A 71 -5.24 4.58 -2.97
N ASN A 72 -6.27 4.41 -3.81
CA ASN A 72 -7.54 3.87 -3.37
C ASN A 72 -7.60 2.35 -3.56
N ASP A 73 -7.49 1.61 -2.46
CA ASP A 73 -7.25 0.17 -2.46
C ASP A 73 -8.48 -0.67 -2.12
N LEU A 74 -8.55 -1.88 -2.67
CA LEU A 74 -9.57 -2.89 -2.37
C LEU A 74 -8.93 -4.11 -1.69
N LEU A 75 -9.08 -4.22 -0.38
CA LEU A 75 -8.50 -5.28 0.46
C LEU A 75 -9.58 -6.29 0.88
N PHE A 76 -9.34 -7.58 0.72
CA PHE A 76 -10.30 -8.62 1.13
C PHE A 76 -9.62 -9.92 1.57
N ALA A 77 -9.98 -10.43 2.74
CA ALA A 77 -9.59 -11.76 3.21
C ALA A 77 -10.78 -12.75 3.19
N GLN A 78 -10.50 -14.04 3.39
CA GLN A 78 -11.52 -15.10 3.47
C GLN A 78 -11.59 -15.66 4.89
N VAL A 79 -11.04 -16.85 5.17
CA VAL A 79 -11.18 -17.49 6.48
C VAL A 79 -9.93 -17.32 7.33
N GLY A 80 -10.08 -16.66 8.48
CA GLY A 80 -9.10 -16.63 9.57
C GLY A 80 -9.16 -15.35 10.39
N ASN A 81 -8.08 -15.03 11.12
CA ASN A 81 -8.02 -13.85 11.97
C ASN A 81 -6.99 -12.88 11.38
N ASN A 82 -7.47 -11.94 10.58
CA ASN A 82 -6.67 -11.12 9.67
C ASN A 82 -6.40 -9.72 10.22
N LEU A 83 -5.43 -9.04 9.62
CA LEU A 83 -5.17 -7.61 9.78
C LEU A 83 -5.21 -6.94 8.41
N LEU A 84 -6.15 -6.04 8.16
CA LEU A 84 -6.22 -5.23 6.93
C LEU A 84 -5.99 -3.76 7.29
N SER A 85 -5.14 -3.06 6.53
CA SER A 85 -4.83 -1.63 6.67
C SER A 85 -4.91 -0.96 5.29
N GLY A 86 -5.75 0.06 5.11
CA GLY A 86 -5.79 0.85 3.87
C GLY A 86 -4.56 1.75 3.71
N ASP A 87 -4.22 2.43 4.81
CA ASP A 87 -3.10 3.37 5.02
C ASP A 87 -3.34 4.81 4.49
N PHE A 88 -3.47 5.05 3.18
CA PHE A 88 -3.69 6.40 2.62
C PHE A 88 -4.52 6.37 1.32
N GLY A 89 -5.82 6.55 1.43
CA GLY A 89 -6.72 6.52 0.28
C GLY A 89 -8.17 6.51 0.71
N ASN A 90 -9.08 6.54 -0.27
CA ASN A 90 -10.46 6.16 0.00
C ASN A 90 -10.58 4.65 -0.27
N ASP A 91 -10.37 3.84 0.76
CA ASP A 91 -10.14 2.40 0.63
C ASP A 91 -11.41 1.57 0.89
N THR A 92 -11.38 0.29 0.52
CA THR A 92 -12.45 -0.66 0.77
C THR A 92 -11.89 -1.96 1.35
N LEU A 93 -12.21 -2.25 2.61
CA LEU A 93 -11.68 -3.38 3.37
C LEU A 93 -12.77 -4.42 3.70
N ARG A 94 -12.50 -5.72 3.52
CA ARG A 94 -13.40 -6.84 3.83
C ARG A 94 -12.67 -7.95 4.61
N GLY A 95 -13.03 -8.18 5.86
CA GLY A 95 -12.39 -9.15 6.76
C GLY A 95 -12.67 -10.60 6.37
N GLY A 96 -13.96 -10.97 6.37
CA GLY A 96 -14.41 -12.29 5.88
C GLY A 96 -15.00 -13.15 6.99
N ALA A 97 -14.28 -14.18 7.41
CA ALA A 97 -14.73 -15.16 8.39
C ALA A 97 -13.66 -15.51 9.43
N GLY A 98 -13.72 -14.81 10.56
CA GLY A 98 -12.98 -15.04 11.79
C GLY A 98 -12.88 -13.74 12.58
N ASN A 99 -11.92 -13.63 13.49
CA ASN A 99 -11.80 -12.46 14.36
C ASN A 99 -10.77 -11.49 13.77
N ASP A 100 -11.24 -10.61 12.88
CA ASP A 100 -10.38 -9.72 12.08
C ASP A 100 -10.10 -8.37 12.77
N THR A 101 -9.10 -7.67 12.27
CA THR A 101 -8.79 -6.27 12.61
C THR A 101 -8.66 -5.47 11.32
N LEU A 102 -9.54 -4.49 11.11
CA LEU A 102 -9.59 -3.67 9.90
C LEU A 102 -9.34 -2.21 10.27
N VAL A 103 -8.46 -1.54 9.52
CA VAL A 103 -8.02 -0.17 9.76
C VAL A 103 -8.08 0.58 8.43
N GLY A 104 -8.94 1.58 8.30
CA GLY A 104 -8.98 2.45 7.11
C GLY A 104 -7.71 3.31 7.04
N ALA A 105 -7.65 4.27 7.99
CA ALA A 105 -6.52 5.07 8.48
C ALA A 105 -6.52 6.55 8.06
N ALA A 106 -6.71 6.87 6.79
CA ALA A 106 -6.70 8.26 6.30
C ALA A 106 -7.38 8.45 4.94
N ASP A 107 -8.26 9.46 4.88
CA ASP A 107 -9.27 9.75 3.85
C ASP A 107 -10.53 8.86 4.02
N ASP A 108 -11.60 9.04 3.21
CA ASP A 108 -12.93 8.46 3.56
C ASP A 108 -13.07 6.98 3.15
N ASP A 109 -13.20 6.08 4.14
CA ASP A 109 -13.07 4.62 3.97
C ASP A 109 -14.39 3.81 4.06
N LEU A 110 -14.40 2.62 3.44
CA LEU A 110 -15.48 1.62 3.54
C LEU A 110 -14.95 0.31 4.16
N ILE A 111 -15.47 -0.09 5.32
CA ILE A 111 -14.94 -1.21 6.12
C ILE A 111 -16.03 -2.25 6.39
N GLN A 112 -15.77 -3.54 6.11
CA GLN A 112 -16.70 -4.66 6.32
C GLN A 112 -16.05 -5.82 7.11
N GLY A 113 -16.42 -6.04 8.38
CA GLY A 113 -15.90 -7.16 9.19
C GLY A 113 -16.38 -8.54 8.69
N ARG A 114 -17.71 -8.68 8.55
CA ARG A 114 -18.46 -9.90 8.21
C ARG A 114 -18.65 -10.90 9.36
N GLN A 115 -18.02 -12.07 9.39
CA GLN A 115 -18.35 -13.11 10.38
C GLN A 115 -17.27 -13.28 11.44
N GLY A 116 -17.55 -12.97 12.71
CA GLY A 116 -16.67 -13.25 13.85
C GLY A 116 -16.56 -12.06 14.81
N GLU A 117 -15.65 -12.09 15.78
CA GLU A 117 -15.49 -10.99 16.75
C GLU A 117 -14.43 -10.01 16.24
N ASN A 118 -14.84 -8.97 15.50
CA ASN A 118 -13.95 -8.09 14.76
C ASN A 118 -13.64 -6.76 15.48
N PHE A 119 -12.53 -6.13 15.09
CA PHE A 119 -12.16 -4.76 15.46
C PHE A 119 -12.07 -3.89 14.20
N LEU A 120 -12.94 -2.88 14.07
CA LEU A 120 -13.00 -1.97 12.93
C LEU A 120 -12.61 -0.56 13.38
N PHE A 121 -11.70 0.09 12.66
CA PHE A 121 -11.22 1.45 12.93
C PHE A 121 -11.21 2.29 11.64
N GLY A 122 -12.00 3.36 11.55
CA GLY A 122 -11.93 4.32 10.45
C GLY A 122 -10.69 5.22 10.54
N ASN A 123 -10.59 5.95 11.64
CA ASN A 123 -9.53 6.87 12.12
C ASN A 123 -9.57 8.32 11.64
N GLN A 124 -9.56 8.59 10.33
CA GLN A 124 -9.48 9.95 9.77
C GLN A 124 -10.15 10.01 8.39
N GLY A 125 -11.42 10.36 8.36
CA GLY A 125 -12.25 10.27 7.17
C GLY A 125 -13.70 10.36 7.61
N ASN A 126 -14.63 10.42 6.67
CA ASN A 126 -16.05 10.23 6.96
C ASN A 126 -16.36 8.77 6.60
N ASP A 127 -16.11 7.89 7.56
CA ASP A 127 -15.92 6.46 7.33
C ASP A 127 -17.23 5.68 7.46
N THR A 128 -17.36 4.59 6.70
CA THR A 128 -18.54 3.71 6.74
C THR A 128 -18.15 2.30 7.18
N LEU A 129 -18.53 1.92 8.41
CA LEU A 129 -18.15 0.67 9.06
C LEU A 129 -19.35 -0.28 9.17
N TYR A 130 -19.21 -1.50 8.64
CA TYR A 130 -20.18 -2.59 8.73
C TYR A 130 -19.58 -3.78 9.49
N ALA A 131 -20.07 -4.10 10.69
CA ALA A 131 -19.50 -5.18 11.49
C ALA A 131 -19.87 -6.56 10.94
N GLY A 132 -21.17 -6.84 10.79
CA GLY A 132 -21.70 -8.14 10.40
C GLY A 132 -22.18 -8.97 11.60
N SER A 133 -21.85 -10.25 11.65
CA SER A 133 -22.32 -11.15 12.71
C SER A 133 -21.21 -11.52 13.70
N GLY A 134 -21.37 -11.14 14.97
CA GLY A 134 -20.39 -11.44 16.02
C GLY A 134 -20.51 -10.58 17.28
N GLU A 135 -19.49 -10.58 18.13
CA GLU A 135 -19.36 -9.58 19.20
C GLU A 135 -18.22 -8.62 18.82
N ASP A 136 -18.57 -7.57 18.07
CA ASP A 136 -17.61 -6.69 17.39
C ASP A 136 -17.33 -5.38 18.16
N SER A 137 -16.25 -4.70 17.80
CA SER A 137 -15.92 -3.36 18.26
C SER A 137 -15.63 -2.42 17.08
N LEU A 138 -16.39 -1.34 16.97
CA LEU A 138 -16.35 -0.35 15.89
C LEU A 138 -15.93 1.00 16.48
N TYR A 139 -14.98 1.64 15.83
CA TYR A 139 -14.49 2.97 16.16
C TYR A 139 -14.47 3.80 14.87
N GLY A 140 -15.28 4.86 14.80
CA GLY A 140 -15.29 5.81 13.69
C GLY A 140 -13.95 6.55 13.63
N GLY A 141 -13.84 7.67 14.34
CA GLY A 141 -12.54 8.31 14.61
C GLY A 141 -12.58 9.83 14.51
N GLN A 142 -12.32 10.37 13.32
CA GLN A 142 -12.30 11.81 13.03
C GLN A 142 -12.99 12.10 11.69
N GLY A 143 -14.27 12.41 11.76
CA GLY A 143 -15.13 12.82 10.64
C GLY A 143 -16.57 12.49 10.98
N ASP A 144 -17.51 12.73 10.07
CA ASP A 144 -18.92 12.42 10.30
C ASP A 144 -19.18 10.96 9.88
N ASP A 145 -19.07 10.01 10.81
CA ASP A 145 -18.98 8.57 10.51
C ASP A 145 -20.33 7.83 10.51
N TRP A 146 -20.40 6.67 9.82
CA TRP A 146 -21.55 5.77 9.82
C TRP A 146 -21.16 4.35 10.28
N LEU A 147 -21.71 3.90 11.41
CA LEU A 147 -21.42 2.60 12.01
C LEU A 147 -22.70 1.73 12.02
N LEU A 148 -22.70 0.61 11.30
CA LEU A 148 -23.75 -0.42 11.33
C LEU A 148 -23.20 -1.76 11.85
N ALA A 149 -23.69 -2.24 12.99
CA ALA A 149 -23.15 -3.47 13.61
C ALA A 149 -23.93 -4.77 13.30
N GLU A 150 -25.15 -4.68 12.77
CA GLU A 150 -26.03 -5.82 12.41
C GLU A 150 -26.48 -6.76 13.54
N ALA A 151 -25.72 -7.79 13.94
CA ALA A 151 -26.27 -8.90 14.75
C ALA A 151 -25.29 -9.56 15.73
N GLY A 152 -25.53 -9.30 17.03
CA GLY A 152 -24.70 -9.77 18.15
C GLY A 152 -24.63 -8.74 19.27
N ASN A 153 -23.61 -8.78 20.13
CA ASN A 153 -23.45 -7.80 21.20
C ASN A 153 -22.19 -6.96 20.93
N HIS A 154 -22.37 -5.74 20.48
CA HIS A 154 -21.32 -4.92 19.89
C HIS A 154 -20.95 -3.71 20.77
N LEU A 155 -19.76 -3.17 20.55
CA LEU A 155 -19.32 -1.87 21.05
C LEU A 155 -19.14 -0.91 19.86
N LEU A 156 -19.83 0.22 19.86
CA LEU A 156 -19.71 1.27 18.85
C LEU A 156 -19.23 2.58 19.50
N SER A 157 -18.23 3.22 18.90
CA SER A 157 -17.72 4.55 19.29
C SER A 157 -17.63 5.45 18.05
N GLY A 158 -18.31 6.59 18.03
CA GLY A 158 -18.14 7.61 16.97
C GLY A 158 -16.83 8.39 17.09
N ASP A 159 -16.42 8.66 18.34
CA ASP A 159 -15.25 9.43 18.74
C ASP A 159 -15.33 10.95 18.46
N LEU A 160 -15.05 11.45 17.25
CA LEU A 160 -14.98 12.89 16.94
C LEU A 160 -15.69 13.28 15.63
N GLY A 161 -17.01 13.44 15.69
CA GLY A 161 -17.79 14.00 14.59
C GLY A 161 -19.29 14.01 14.85
N ASN A 162 -20.09 14.10 13.78
CA ASN A 162 -21.54 14.01 13.85
C ASN A 162 -21.97 12.63 13.37
N ASP A 163 -21.78 11.64 14.23
CA ASP A 163 -21.74 10.23 13.84
C ASP A 163 -23.13 9.59 13.88
N THR A 164 -23.37 8.60 13.02
CA THR A 164 -24.57 7.77 13.04
C THR A 164 -24.23 6.36 13.49
N LEU A 165 -24.79 5.96 14.63
CA LEU A 165 -24.55 4.66 15.25
C LEU A 165 -25.83 3.81 15.19
N ASP A 166 -25.78 2.73 14.44
CA ASP A 166 -26.82 1.70 14.35
C ASP A 166 -26.25 0.36 14.81
N SER A 167 -26.59 -0.07 16.02
CA SER A 167 -26.07 -1.33 16.55
C SER A 167 -26.80 -2.56 16.02
N GLY A 168 -27.89 -2.40 15.25
CA GLY A 168 -28.60 -3.51 14.65
C GLY A 168 -29.46 -4.29 15.67
N SER A 169 -28.90 -5.37 16.20
CA SER A 169 -29.62 -6.28 17.10
C SER A 169 -28.74 -7.07 18.06
N GLY A 170 -28.92 -6.77 19.34
CA GLY A 170 -28.60 -7.65 20.44
C GLY A 170 -28.75 -6.94 21.77
N SER A 171 -27.62 -6.71 22.45
CA SER A 171 -27.54 -5.87 23.63
C SER A 171 -26.22 -5.11 23.57
N ASP A 172 -26.26 -3.94 22.94
CA ASP A 172 -25.07 -3.25 22.49
C ASP A 172 -24.61 -2.15 23.45
N THR A 173 -23.41 -1.62 23.23
CA THR A 173 -22.91 -0.42 23.93
C THR A 173 -22.51 0.63 22.92
N LEU A 174 -23.16 1.79 22.94
CA LEU A 174 -22.98 2.87 21.98
C LEU A 174 -22.42 4.11 22.71
N ILE A 175 -21.35 4.67 22.15
CA ILE A 175 -20.66 5.87 22.64
C ILE A 175 -20.64 6.88 21.48
N GLY A 176 -21.30 8.02 21.63
CA GLY A 176 -21.35 9.05 20.60
C GLY A 176 -20.05 9.83 20.46
N GLY A 177 -19.41 10.22 21.56
CA GLY A 177 -18.21 11.07 21.51
C GLY A 177 -18.50 12.56 21.35
N GLU A 178 -17.58 13.31 20.72
CA GLU A 178 -17.71 14.77 20.52
C GLU A 178 -18.41 15.16 19.20
N GLY A 179 -19.71 15.46 19.26
CA GLY A 179 -20.43 16.16 18.21
C GLY A 179 -21.92 15.90 18.26
N ALA A 180 -22.66 16.11 17.17
CA ALA A 180 -24.12 15.97 17.15
C ALA A 180 -24.54 14.60 16.60
N ASN A 181 -24.58 13.61 17.48
CA ASN A 181 -24.65 12.20 17.11
C ASN A 181 -26.08 11.69 16.92
N THR A 182 -26.25 10.64 16.13
CA THR A 182 -27.53 10.01 15.84
C THR A 182 -27.49 8.53 16.20
N PHE A 183 -28.25 8.15 17.22
CA PHE A 183 -28.38 6.75 17.64
C PHE A 183 -29.64 6.14 17.02
N VAL A 184 -29.50 5.09 16.23
CA VAL A 184 -30.63 4.44 15.56
C VAL A 184 -31.33 3.46 16.50
N LEU A 185 -32.64 3.64 16.67
CA LEU A 185 -33.49 2.70 17.39
C LEU A 185 -34.20 1.80 16.37
N ARG A 186 -33.91 0.50 16.42
CA ARG A 186 -34.62 -0.54 15.65
C ARG A 186 -35.73 -1.21 16.50
N PRO A 187 -36.84 -1.66 15.89
CA PRO A 187 -37.85 -2.42 16.62
C PRO A 187 -37.29 -3.80 17.00
N GLY A 188 -37.03 -4.00 18.29
CA GLY A 188 -36.28 -5.16 18.79
C GLY A 188 -36.82 -6.54 18.39
N MET A 189 -35.92 -7.48 18.19
CA MET A 189 -36.23 -8.85 17.75
C MET A 189 -36.70 -9.80 18.87
N GLY A 190 -37.23 -9.25 19.98
CA GLY A 190 -37.75 -10.00 21.13
C GLY A 190 -37.11 -9.70 22.50
N ASN A 191 -36.47 -8.55 22.67
CA ASN A 191 -35.75 -8.11 23.88
C ASN A 191 -36.71 -7.86 25.05
N SER A 192 -37.10 -8.95 25.71
CA SER A 192 -38.11 -8.99 26.77
C SER A 192 -37.58 -8.66 28.17
N GLU A 193 -36.25 -8.65 28.36
CA GLU A 193 -35.59 -8.29 29.62
C GLU A 193 -34.75 -7.02 29.44
N LEU A 194 -34.68 -6.17 30.48
CA LEU A 194 -34.00 -4.87 30.41
C LEU A 194 -32.49 -4.99 30.15
N ALA A 195 -31.87 -6.09 30.58
CA ALA A 195 -30.46 -6.39 30.30
C ALA A 195 -30.20 -6.90 28.86
N GLN A 196 -31.18 -6.76 27.97
CA GLN A 196 -31.09 -6.98 26.54
C GLN A 196 -31.38 -5.68 25.76
N ALA A 197 -31.39 -4.53 26.43
CA ALA A 197 -31.52 -3.24 25.79
C ALA A 197 -30.13 -2.69 25.50
N ASP A 198 -30.02 -1.87 24.45
CA ASP A 198 -28.77 -1.23 24.08
C ASP A 198 -28.42 -0.13 25.08
N LEU A 199 -27.15 0.02 25.42
CA LEU A 199 -26.67 1.01 26.38
C LEU A 199 -26.03 2.18 25.64
N ILE A 200 -26.72 3.33 25.61
CA ILE A 200 -26.17 4.58 25.08
C ILE A 200 -25.52 5.31 26.26
N VAL A 201 -24.19 5.47 26.20
CA VAL A 201 -23.35 5.80 27.36
C VAL A 201 -23.31 7.30 27.68
N ASP A 202 -23.31 8.15 26.66
CA ASP A 202 -22.94 9.57 26.75
C ASP A 202 -23.90 10.53 26.00
N TYR A 203 -25.12 10.07 25.68
CA TYR A 203 -26.16 10.85 24.99
C TYR A 203 -26.31 12.27 25.57
N THR A 204 -26.05 13.28 24.74
CA THR A 204 -26.09 14.71 25.09
C THR A 204 -27.37 15.36 24.57
N PRO A 205 -28.35 15.69 25.45
CA PRO A 205 -29.64 16.18 24.99
C PRO A 205 -29.56 17.57 24.34
N ASN A 206 -30.40 17.81 23.32
CA ASN A 206 -30.39 18.99 22.44
C ASN A 206 -29.13 19.12 21.54
N GLN A 207 -28.31 18.08 21.48
CA GLN A 207 -27.15 17.97 20.59
C GLN A 207 -27.28 16.66 19.78
N ASP A 208 -27.51 15.55 20.47
CA ASP A 208 -27.71 14.24 19.86
C ASP A 208 -29.19 13.95 19.56
N SER A 209 -29.43 13.05 18.61
CA SER A 209 -30.75 12.62 18.16
C SER A 209 -30.94 11.10 18.25
N LEU A 210 -32.21 10.69 18.32
CA LEU A 210 -32.63 9.30 18.22
C LEU A 210 -33.35 9.10 16.89
N ALA A 211 -32.78 8.32 15.98
CA ALA A 211 -33.41 7.95 14.71
C ALA A 211 -34.35 6.75 14.89
N LEU A 212 -35.48 6.73 14.18
CA LEU A 212 -36.50 5.68 14.32
C LEU A 212 -36.62 4.80 13.07
N PHE A 213 -36.13 3.57 13.14
CA PHE A 213 -36.11 2.65 12.01
C PHE A 213 -37.34 1.74 11.91
N GLU A 214 -37.51 1.08 10.76
CA GLU A 214 -38.51 0.02 10.48
C GLU A 214 -39.94 0.28 11.00
N GLY A 215 -40.42 1.51 10.81
CA GLY A 215 -41.80 1.90 11.16
C GLY A 215 -42.04 2.02 12.66
N LEU A 216 -41.00 2.12 13.49
CA LEU A 216 -41.11 2.81 14.77
C LEU A 216 -41.64 4.24 14.53
N THR A 217 -42.41 4.75 15.48
CA THR A 217 -42.90 6.15 15.46
C THR A 217 -42.78 6.72 16.87
N PRO A 218 -42.74 8.05 17.03
CA PRO A 218 -42.64 8.65 18.37
C PRO A 218 -43.78 8.23 19.32
N GLU A 219 -44.97 7.92 18.79
CA GLU A 219 -46.11 7.42 19.57
C GLU A 219 -45.97 5.96 20.01
N ARG A 220 -45.13 5.16 19.35
CA ARG A 220 -44.80 3.79 19.77
C ARG A 220 -43.85 3.78 20.97
N LEU A 221 -43.08 4.84 21.20
CA LEU A 221 -42.09 4.86 22.28
C LEU A 221 -42.69 5.11 23.66
N GLU A 222 -42.15 4.40 24.65
CA GLU A 222 -42.37 4.59 26.07
C GLU A 222 -41.03 4.84 26.76
N PHE A 223 -40.87 6.05 27.29
CA PHE A 223 -39.73 6.45 28.09
C PHE A 223 -40.07 6.27 29.58
N LEU A 224 -39.25 5.49 30.28
CA LEU A 224 -39.41 5.10 31.68
C LEU A 224 -38.18 5.56 32.47
N ALA A 225 -38.34 5.89 33.74
CA ALA A 225 -37.20 6.04 34.63
C ALA A 225 -36.65 4.64 34.98
N GLY A 226 -35.34 4.46 34.89
CA GLY A 226 -34.67 3.21 35.27
C GLY A 226 -34.79 2.91 36.77
N GLU A 227 -34.77 1.62 37.12
CA GLU A 227 -34.86 1.12 38.49
C GLU A 227 -33.69 0.18 38.81
N GLY A 228 -33.41 -0.02 40.11
CA GLY A 228 -32.43 -1.00 40.56
C GLY A 228 -30.99 -0.56 40.32
N GLU A 229 -30.30 -1.24 39.41
CA GLU A 229 -28.94 -0.88 38.99
C GLU A 229 -28.92 0.27 37.97
N PHE A 230 -30.00 0.42 37.17
CA PHE A 230 -30.21 1.51 36.21
C PHE A 230 -30.84 2.77 36.86
N ALA A 231 -30.58 2.98 38.14
CA ALA A 231 -31.25 4.00 38.95
C ALA A 231 -30.63 5.39 38.74
N GLY A 232 -31.05 6.06 37.69
CA GLY A 232 -30.48 7.31 37.20
C GLY A 232 -30.71 7.52 35.70
N ASP A 233 -31.09 6.45 35.01
CA ASP A 233 -31.13 6.37 33.55
C ASP A 233 -32.55 6.52 32.99
N THR A 234 -32.65 6.74 31.68
CA THR A 234 -33.91 6.69 30.93
C THR A 234 -33.95 5.42 30.08
N VAL A 235 -34.97 4.59 30.32
CA VAL A 235 -35.22 3.36 29.57
C VAL A 235 -36.24 3.61 28.47
N ILE A 236 -35.92 3.23 27.24
CA ILE A 236 -36.76 3.35 26.05
C ILE A 236 -37.33 1.98 25.69
N ARG A 237 -38.64 1.92 25.41
CA ARG A 237 -39.39 0.69 25.15
C ARG A 237 -40.42 0.87 24.03
N ASP A 238 -40.64 -0.13 23.18
CA ASP A 238 -41.81 -0.14 22.28
C ASP A 238 -43.07 -0.54 23.06
N ARG A 239 -44.09 0.31 23.03
CA ARG A 239 -45.44 0.07 23.58
C ARG A 239 -46.16 -1.11 22.91
N THR A 240 -45.78 -1.44 21.69
CA THR A 240 -46.51 -2.33 20.80
C THR A 240 -46.12 -3.79 21.01
N SER A 241 -44.82 -4.09 20.92
CA SER A 241 -44.29 -5.41 21.26
C SER A 241 -44.07 -5.58 22.77
N GLY A 242 -43.66 -4.51 23.45
CA GLY A 242 -43.19 -4.56 24.84
C GLY A 242 -41.70 -4.83 24.97
N ASP A 243 -40.92 -4.78 23.88
CA ASP A 243 -39.48 -4.96 23.93
C ASP A 243 -38.77 -3.69 24.42
N PHE A 244 -37.71 -3.86 25.21
CA PHE A 244 -36.80 -2.79 25.55
C PHE A 244 -35.90 -2.50 24.34
N LEU A 245 -35.69 -1.22 24.04
CA LEU A 245 -34.90 -0.77 22.90
C LEU A 245 -33.53 -0.32 23.40
N ALA A 246 -33.48 0.79 24.15
CA ALA A 246 -32.22 1.35 24.65
C ALA A 246 -32.34 1.92 26.08
N ILE A 247 -31.19 2.17 26.70
CA ILE A 247 -31.00 2.82 28.00
C ILE A 247 -30.07 4.01 27.78
N LEU A 248 -30.55 5.22 28.10
CA LEU A 248 -29.75 6.44 28.11
C LEU A 248 -29.13 6.59 29.50
N ASN A 249 -27.83 6.28 29.62
CA ASN A 249 -27.09 6.32 30.88
C ASN A 249 -27.04 7.74 31.48
N ASP A 250 -27.19 7.86 32.80
CA ASP A 250 -27.21 9.11 33.59
C ASP A 250 -28.30 10.15 33.18
N ILE A 251 -29.21 9.82 32.24
CA ILE A 251 -30.34 10.67 31.83
C ILE A 251 -31.57 10.43 32.72
N SER A 252 -31.61 11.14 33.86
CA SER A 252 -32.64 10.92 34.91
C SER A 252 -34.05 11.50 34.66
N ASP A 253 -34.29 12.18 33.53
CA ASP A 253 -35.61 12.72 33.16
C ASP A 253 -36.03 12.22 31.77
N PRO A 254 -36.99 11.27 31.67
CA PRO A 254 -37.41 10.65 30.41
C PRO A 254 -38.18 11.58 29.46
N ALA A 255 -38.31 12.87 29.79
CA ALA A 255 -38.95 13.89 28.96
C ALA A 255 -38.06 15.14 28.72
N VAL A 256 -36.77 15.09 29.06
CA VAL A 256 -35.78 16.04 28.51
C VAL A 256 -35.84 15.99 26.98
N GLN A 257 -35.60 17.12 26.31
CA GLN A 257 -35.84 17.30 24.86
C GLN A 257 -34.92 16.42 23.99
N LEU A 258 -35.25 15.14 23.90
CA LEU A 258 -34.70 14.20 22.94
C LEU A 258 -35.14 14.68 21.56
N ASP A 259 -34.19 14.90 20.65
CA ASP A 259 -34.53 15.10 19.25
C ASP A 259 -34.82 13.72 18.65
N ILE A 260 -35.96 13.58 17.97
CA ILE A 260 -36.43 12.30 17.44
C ILE A 260 -36.64 12.46 15.95
N ASN A 261 -35.69 11.93 15.20
CA ASN A 261 -35.70 11.97 13.75
C ASN A 261 -36.38 10.70 13.21
N VAL A 262 -37.24 10.88 12.21
CA VAL A 262 -37.74 9.77 11.41
C VAL A 262 -36.89 9.75 10.15
N ASP A 263 -35.72 9.12 10.27
CA ASP A 263 -34.90 8.81 9.11
C ASP A 263 -35.32 7.44 8.55
N THR A 264 -35.31 7.32 7.23
CA THR A 264 -35.77 6.13 6.50
C THR A 264 -34.78 5.62 5.49
N ASP A 265 -33.68 6.33 5.30
CA ASP A 265 -32.78 6.15 4.18
C ASP A 265 -31.48 5.59 4.73
N GLU A 266 -31.37 4.25 4.75
CA GLU A 266 -30.07 3.58 4.74
C GLU A 266 -29.25 4.18 3.57
N PRO A 267 -27.95 4.44 3.71
CA PRO A 267 -27.13 4.84 2.57
C PRO A 267 -27.29 3.80 1.46
N ASP A 268 -27.61 4.26 0.24
CA ASP A 268 -27.83 3.40 -0.93
C ASP A 268 -26.59 2.52 -1.13
N LEU A 269 -26.69 1.26 -0.68
CA LEU A 269 -25.64 0.27 -0.85
C LEU A 269 -25.40 0.13 -2.35
N LEU A 270 -24.27 0.67 -2.82
CA LEU A 270 -23.69 0.17 -4.06
C LEU A 270 -23.34 -1.28 -3.79
N ASP A 271 -24.13 -2.15 -4.40
CA ASP A 271 -24.05 -3.60 -4.33
C ASP A 271 -22.71 -4.04 -4.98
N PHE A 272 -21.62 -3.82 -4.24
CA PHE A 272 -20.25 -4.26 -4.54
C PHE A 272 -20.13 -5.75 -4.24
N ASP A 273 -21.05 -6.53 -4.80
CA ASP A 273 -20.89 -7.97 -4.97
C ASP A 273 -19.93 -8.20 -6.15
N PHE A 274 -18.65 -7.90 -5.89
CA PHE A 274 -17.57 -8.27 -6.79
C PHE A 274 -17.33 -9.77 -6.61
N ASP A 275 -18.09 -10.58 -7.36
CA ASP A 275 -18.04 -12.05 -7.43
C ASP A 275 -16.69 -12.53 -8.00
N LEU A 276 -15.63 -12.34 -7.21
CA LEU A 276 -14.33 -13.00 -7.37
C LEU A 276 -14.35 -14.43 -6.81
N ASP A 277 -15.36 -14.75 -5.99
CA ASP A 277 -15.58 -16.08 -5.43
C ASP A 277 -15.90 -17.12 -6.54
N ASN A 278 -16.22 -16.66 -7.76
CA ASN A 278 -16.38 -17.46 -8.99
C ASN A 278 -15.43 -17.14 -10.17
N ASP A 279 -14.32 -16.40 -10.00
CA ASP A 279 -13.36 -16.24 -11.12
C ASP A 279 -12.43 -17.47 -11.26
N PRO A 280 -12.56 -18.28 -12.34
CA PRO A 280 -11.75 -19.48 -12.52
C PRO A 280 -10.27 -19.20 -12.86
N ASP A 281 -9.87 -17.96 -13.18
CA ASP A 281 -8.46 -17.59 -13.38
C ASP A 281 -7.76 -17.20 -12.05
N LEU A 282 -8.50 -16.94 -10.96
CA LEU A 282 -7.93 -16.70 -9.62
C LEU A 282 -7.87 -17.95 -8.71
N GLY A 283 -8.52 -19.05 -9.10
CA GLY A 283 -8.40 -20.35 -8.43
C GLY A 283 -9.17 -20.47 -7.10
N LEU A 284 -9.98 -19.48 -6.75
CA LEU A 284 -10.93 -19.49 -5.64
C LEU A 284 -12.19 -20.28 -6.06
N ALA A 285 -12.85 -20.97 -5.12
CA ALA A 285 -13.95 -21.88 -5.46
C ALA A 285 -15.12 -21.86 -4.45
N ASP A 286 -16.09 -20.99 -4.74
CA ASP A 286 -17.56 -21.14 -4.65
C ASP A 286 -18.23 -21.91 -3.49
N ASP A 287 -19.26 -21.27 -2.90
CA ASP A 287 -20.53 -21.95 -2.53
C ASP A 287 -21.80 -21.05 -2.68
N THR A 288 -21.95 -20.39 -3.86
CA THR A 288 -23.20 -20.08 -4.63
C THR A 288 -24.08 -18.81 -4.32
N PRO A 289 -24.95 -18.32 -5.26
CA PRO A 289 -24.76 -17.99 -6.72
C PRO A 289 -25.60 -16.78 -7.33
N ASP A 290 -25.20 -16.21 -8.50
CA ASP A 290 -25.99 -15.84 -9.73
C ASP A 290 -25.73 -14.45 -10.47
N ASP A 291 -24.97 -14.45 -11.59
CA ASP A 291 -25.28 -13.90 -12.97
C ASP A 291 -25.61 -12.37 -13.23
N PRO A 292 -25.33 -11.72 -14.42
CA PRO A 292 -24.11 -11.63 -15.26
C PRO A 292 -23.71 -10.22 -15.87
N LEU A 293 -22.39 -9.97 -15.97
CA LEU A 293 -21.58 -9.45 -17.12
C LEU A 293 -21.66 -8.00 -17.76
N SER A 294 -20.46 -7.36 -17.79
CA SER A 294 -19.78 -6.59 -18.90
C SER A 294 -19.93 -5.05 -19.09
N PRO A 295 -18.91 -4.32 -19.66
CA PRO A 295 -17.45 -4.36 -19.42
C PRO A 295 -16.70 -2.96 -19.43
N LEU A 296 -15.40 -2.94 -19.06
CA LEU A 296 -14.46 -1.78 -18.97
C LEU A 296 -13.77 -1.33 -20.29
N PRO A 297 -13.06 -0.16 -20.29
CA PRO A 297 -11.58 -0.11 -20.51
C PRO A 297 -10.85 1.12 -19.86
N ALA A 298 -9.50 1.30 -19.79
CA ALA A 298 -8.27 0.47 -19.80
C ALA A 298 -6.99 1.40 -19.72
N ALA A 299 -5.85 0.95 -19.17
CA ALA A 299 -4.57 1.72 -19.06
C ALA A 299 -3.27 0.92 -19.41
N ILE A 300 -2.06 1.48 -19.20
CA ILE A 300 -0.81 1.17 -19.97
C ILE A 300 0.33 0.54 -19.13
N SER A 301 1.03 -0.50 -19.64
CA SER A 301 2.13 -1.23 -18.98
C SER A 301 3.47 -1.25 -19.77
N SER A 302 4.53 -1.89 -19.22
CA SER A 302 5.75 -2.26 -19.95
C SER A 302 6.38 -3.58 -19.43
N SER A 303 6.83 -4.46 -20.32
CA SER A 303 7.10 -5.87 -20.01
C SER A 303 8.58 -6.28 -20.11
N ALA A 304 8.97 -7.34 -19.39
CA ALA A 304 10.32 -7.88 -19.36
C ALA A 304 10.59 -8.86 -20.52
N VAL A 305 11.71 -8.69 -21.23
CA VAL A 305 12.07 -9.54 -22.38
C VAL A 305 13.52 -10.02 -22.37
N GLN A 306 13.67 -11.30 -22.65
CA GLN A 306 14.96 -11.92 -22.94
C GLN A 306 15.40 -11.64 -24.39
N PHE A 307 16.50 -10.92 -24.56
CA PHE A 307 17.12 -10.72 -25.87
C PHE A 307 18.32 -11.66 -26.04
N THR A 308 18.63 -12.02 -27.29
CA THR A 308 19.92 -12.64 -27.64
C THR A 308 20.62 -11.77 -28.68
N PRO A 309 21.95 -11.82 -28.81
CA PRO A 309 22.69 -11.02 -29.80
C PRO A 309 22.28 -11.24 -31.29
N ASN A 310 21.43 -12.23 -31.58
CA ASN A 310 20.92 -12.52 -32.91
C ASN A 310 19.37 -12.47 -33.00
N THR A 311 18.68 -12.01 -31.96
CA THR A 311 17.23 -11.77 -32.00
C THR A 311 16.98 -10.55 -32.89
N ASP A 312 16.09 -10.68 -33.88
CA ASP A 312 15.78 -9.58 -34.80
C ASP A 312 14.85 -8.51 -34.19
N GLU A 313 14.88 -7.31 -34.77
CA GLU A 313 14.08 -6.15 -34.33
C GLU A 313 12.59 -6.46 -34.30
N ALA A 314 12.07 -7.24 -35.25
CA ALA A 314 10.64 -7.58 -35.30
C ALA A 314 10.24 -8.47 -34.13
N THR A 315 11.11 -9.38 -33.71
CA THR A 315 10.92 -10.23 -32.53
C THR A 315 11.05 -9.43 -31.23
N ILE A 316 11.96 -8.44 -31.17
CA ILE A 316 12.16 -7.53 -30.02
C ILE A 316 11.03 -6.49 -29.90
N ALA A 317 10.45 -6.08 -31.02
CA ALA A 317 9.32 -5.15 -31.06
C ALA A 317 7.96 -5.82 -30.79
N ALA A 318 7.89 -7.15 -30.91
CA ALA A 318 6.69 -7.97 -30.70
C ALA A 318 6.67 -8.71 -29.36
N SER A 319 7.63 -8.44 -28.49
CA SER A 319 7.79 -9.09 -27.18
C SER A 319 7.34 -8.21 -26.00
N ASP A 320 6.71 -7.07 -26.27
CA ASP A 320 6.25 -6.10 -25.25
C ASP A 320 7.36 -5.47 -24.38
N ALA A 321 8.61 -5.55 -24.85
CA ALA A 321 9.77 -4.95 -24.19
C ALA A 321 9.59 -3.44 -23.99
N GLN A 322 9.94 -2.95 -22.80
CA GLN A 322 9.98 -1.51 -22.55
C GLN A 322 10.86 -0.81 -23.59
N ARG A 323 10.30 0.22 -24.24
CA ARG A 323 10.95 0.92 -25.36
C ARG A 323 10.85 2.44 -25.23
N LEU A 324 11.92 3.12 -25.62
CA LEU A 324 12.02 4.57 -25.74
C LEU A 324 12.32 4.94 -27.20
N THR A 325 11.43 5.69 -27.84
CA THR A 325 11.63 6.16 -29.22
C THR A 325 12.14 7.60 -29.25
N LEU A 326 13.32 7.80 -29.83
CA LEU A 326 14.01 9.08 -29.97
C LEU A 326 14.19 9.39 -31.47
N GLY A 327 13.18 9.98 -32.11
CA GLY A 327 13.19 10.23 -33.55
C GLY A 327 12.95 8.95 -34.35
N SER A 328 13.89 8.57 -35.24
CA SER A 328 13.85 7.29 -35.98
C SER A 328 14.42 6.11 -35.19
N GLN A 329 15.13 6.38 -34.09
CA GLN A 329 15.75 5.40 -33.22
C GLN A 329 14.73 4.89 -32.19
N THR A 330 14.63 3.57 -32.02
CA THR A 330 13.92 2.96 -30.88
C THR A 330 14.89 2.12 -30.07
N ILE A 331 14.99 2.45 -28.80
CA ILE A 331 15.82 1.76 -27.80
C ILE A 331 14.90 0.84 -27.01
N TYR A 332 15.27 -0.43 -26.91
CA TYR A 332 14.57 -1.48 -26.19
C TYR A 332 15.45 -1.96 -25.03
N ILE A 333 14.81 -2.18 -23.88
CA ILE A 333 15.46 -2.65 -22.65
C ILE A 333 15.06 -4.11 -22.43
N GLY A 334 16.03 -4.94 -22.04
CA GLY A 334 15.81 -6.36 -21.76
C GLY A 334 17.04 -6.99 -21.11
N PHE A 335 17.14 -8.31 -21.14
CA PHE A 335 18.18 -9.05 -20.41
C PHE A 335 18.76 -10.20 -21.25
N TRP A 336 20.00 -10.59 -20.98
CA TRP A 336 20.61 -11.79 -21.58
C TRP A 336 20.55 -12.96 -20.60
N GLN A 337 20.61 -14.19 -21.12
CA GLN A 337 20.98 -15.35 -20.31
C GLN A 337 21.66 -16.40 -21.18
N GLU A 338 23.00 -16.49 -21.15
CA GLU A 338 23.73 -17.45 -22.00
C GLU A 338 23.87 -18.86 -21.37
N THR A 339 24.00 -18.97 -20.04
CA THR A 339 23.57 -20.14 -19.21
C THR A 339 24.00 -20.02 -17.74
N GLY A 340 23.09 -20.33 -16.82
CA GLY A 340 23.43 -20.95 -15.53
C GLY A 340 24.05 -20.09 -14.42
N ASN A 341 24.28 -18.78 -14.62
CA ASN A 341 24.57 -17.79 -13.58
C ASN A 341 24.13 -16.39 -14.03
N ASN A 342 24.01 -15.46 -13.07
CA ASN A 342 23.45 -14.11 -13.22
C ASN A 342 23.99 -13.31 -14.43
N GLN A 343 23.12 -12.50 -15.06
CA GLN A 343 23.49 -11.65 -16.20
C GLN A 343 22.82 -10.26 -16.16
N ASP A 344 23.59 -9.28 -16.61
CA ASP A 344 23.33 -7.84 -16.63
C ASP A 344 22.31 -7.41 -17.73
N PRO A 345 21.76 -6.18 -17.68
CA PRO A 345 20.85 -5.68 -18.71
C PRO A 345 21.46 -5.66 -20.13
N ILE A 346 20.63 -6.03 -21.10
CA ILE A 346 20.82 -5.71 -22.52
C ILE A 346 20.12 -4.39 -22.82
N ILE A 347 20.81 -3.53 -23.56
CA ILE A 347 20.17 -2.44 -24.29
C ILE A 347 20.36 -2.70 -25.79
N ALA A 348 19.24 -2.73 -26.52
CA ALA A 348 19.20 -2.95 -27.96
C ALA A 348 18.57 -1.74 -28.64
N SER A 349 19.20 -1.18 -29.66
CA SER A 349 18.78 0.05 -30.32
C SER A 349 18.71 -0.16 -31.82
N PHE A 350 17.59 0.25 -32.42
CA PHE A 350 17.30 0.08 -33.84
C PHE A 350 16.85 1.41 -34.47
N ASP A 351 17.52 1.80 -35.55
CA ASP A 351 17.22 2.95 -36.39
C ASP A 351 16.72 2.46 -37.75
N SER A 352 15.41 2.59 -37.98
CA SER A 352 14.78 2.14 -39.21
C SER A 352 15.19 2.92 -40.47
N GLU A 353 15.77 4.13 -40.29
CA GLU A 353 16.23 4.97 -41.41
C GLU A 353 17.75 4.84 -41.67
N ASN A 354 18.54 4.47 -40.66
CA ASN A 354 19.98 4.25 -40.80
C ASN A 354 20.46 3.00 -40.03
N PRO A 355 20.32 1.78 -40.60
CA PRO A 355 20.64 0.53 -39.90
C PRO A 355 22.10 0.35 -39.45
N ASP A 356 23.03 1.19 -39.94
CA ASP A 356 24.41 1.23 -39.45
C ASP A 356 24.50 1.83 -38.01
N ASN A 357 23.44 2.49 -37.52
CA ASN A 357 23.26 2.93 -36.13
C ASN A 357 22.67 1.83 -35.22
N ASN A 358 22.41 0.62 -35.71
CA ASN A 358 21.81 -0.43 -34.90
C ASN A 358 22.87 -1.08 -34.00
N TRP A 359 22.59 -1.18 -32.70
CA TRP A 359 23.52 -1.75 -31.73
C TRP A 359 22.80 -2.57 -30.67
N VAL A 360 23.42 -3.68 -30.25
CA VAL A 360 22.99 -4.47 -29.09
C VAL A 360 24.19 -4.59 -28.17
N ARG A 361 24.03 -4.21 -26.90
CA ARG A 361 25.09 -4.19 -25.89
C ARG A 361 24.69 -5.02 -24.69
N THR A 362 25.63 -5.81 -24.19
CA THR A 362 25.57 -6.53 -22.91
C THR A 362 26.80 -6.11 -22.11
N ASP A 363 26.72 -6.06 -20.79
CA ASP A 363 27.95 -6.22 -19.98
C ASP A 363 28.33 -7.71 -19.90
N TYR A 364 29.54 -8.02 -19.45
CA TYR A 364 30.03 -9.39 -19.34
C TYR A 364 30.94 -9.53 -18.11
N GLU A 365 30.35 -9.87 -16.97
CA GLU A 365 31.09 -10.25 -15.76
C GLU A 365 31.44 -11.75 -15.81
N SER A 366 32.72 -12.10 -15.68
CA SER A 366 33.17 -13.50 -15.75
C SER A 366 33.10 -14.27 -14.41
N THR A 367 32.69 -13.59 -13.33
CA THR A 367 32.95 -14.01 -11.95
C THR A 367 31.71 -14.32 -11.12
N GLY A 368 30.52 -13.98 -11.61
CA GLY A 368 29.24 -14.46 -11.06
C GLY A 368 28.89 -13.84 -9.71
N ALA A 369 28.84 -12.51 -9.63
CA ALA A 369 28.31 -11.77 -8.50
C ALA A 369 27.11 -10.89 -8.91
N ASP A 370 26.18 -10.66 -7.99
CA ASP A 370 24.83 -10.19 -8.31
C ASP A 370 24.79 -8.71 -8.71
N GLY A 371 24.69 -8.44 -10.02
CA GLY A 371 24.43 -7.10 -10.56
C GLY A 371 22.93 -6.86 -10.76
N ARG A 372 22.38 -5.82 -10.15
CA ARG A 372 21.06 -5.26 -10.52
C ARG A 372 21.31 -3.99 -11.35
N GLY A 373 20.85 -3.98 -12.60
CA GLY A 373 20.77 -2.76 -13.40
C GLY A 373 19.47 -2.02 -13.09
N LEU A 374 19.54 -0.73 -12.79
CA LEU A 374 18.44 0.03 -12.16
C LEU A 374 17.79 1.05 -13.12
N GLY A 375 17.68 0.69 -14.40
CA GLY A 375 16.87 1.41 -15.39
C GLY A 375 17.56 2.49 -16.24
N LEU A 376 16.76 3.08 -17.14
CA LEU A 376 17.14 4.21 -17.99
C LEU A 376 16.27 5.44 -17.67
N PHE A 377 16.89 6.62 -17.62
CA PHE A 377 16.23 7.91 -17.39
C PHE A 377 16.51 8.88 -18.55
N TRP A 378 15.51 9.66 -18.96
CA TRP A 378 15.63 10.64 -20.05
C TRP A 378 15.21 12.03 -19.59
N ASP A 379 16.16 12.99 -19.54
CA ASP A 379 15.90 14.36 -19.05
C ASP A 379 15.18 15.29 -20.07
N GLY A 380 14.73 14.74 -21.20
CA GLY A 380 14.24 15.52 -22.34
C GLY A 380 15.32 15.84 -23.39
N THR A 381 16.60 15.71 -23.06
CA THR A 381 17.75 16.04 -23.93
C THR A 381 18.90 15.04 -23.90
N ARG A 382 19.04 14.24 -22.83
CA ARG A 382 20.13 13.30 -22.57
C ARG A 382 19.57 12.01 -21.97
N LEU A 383 20.14 10.89 -22.40
CA LEU A 383 19.83 9.55 -21.89
C LEU A 383 20.85 9.19 -20.81
N TYR A 384 20.36 8.68 -19.69
CA TYR A 384 21.16 8.16 -18.59
C TYR A 384 20.74 6.73 -18.29
N GLY A 385 21.66 5.92 -17.78
CA GLY A 385 21.40 4.61 -17.20
C GLY A 385 22.08 4.47 -15.86
N VAL A 386 21.48 3.67 -14.97
CA VAL A 386 22.05 3.32 -13.68
C VAL A 386 22.62 1.91 -13.74
N PHE A 387 23.93 1.81 -13.56
CA PHE A 387 24.70 0.58 -13.66
C PHE A 387 25.27 0.20 -12.30
N SER A 388 25.42 -1.10 -12.04
CA SER A 388 26.14 -1.61 -10.86
C SER A 388 27.49 -2.16 -11.30
N THR A 389 28.57 -1.75 -10.65
CA THR A 389 29.94 -2.20 -10.97
C THR A 389 30.65 -2.65 -9.70
N ASP A 390 31.56 -3.63 -9.76
CA ASP A 390 32.32 -3.97 -8.55
C ASP A 390 33.20 -2.80 -8.10
N GLY A 391 33.26 -2.58 -6.79
CA GLY A 391 34.10 -1.55 -6.20
C GLY A 391 35.58 -1.74 -6.54
N THR A 392 36.13 -0.88 -7.40
CA THR A 392 37.58 -0.77 -7.55
C THR A 392 38.18 -0.23 -6.25
N GLN A 393 39.23 -0.90 -5.73
CA GLN A 393 39.78 -0.53 -4.43
C GLN A 393 40.42 0.87 -4.45
N GLY A 394 39.71 1.83 -3.86
CA GLY A 394 40.09 3.23 -3.77
C GLY A 394 40.56 3.66 -2.38
N THR A 395 41.08 4.89 -2.26
CA THR A 395 41.38 5.48 -0.95
C THR A 395 40.25 6.42 -0.49
N PRO A 396 40.01 6.58 0.84
CA PRO A 396 38.93 7.44 1.38
C PRO A 396 39.08 8.95 1.12
N SER A 397 40.10 9.38 0.38
CA SER A 397 40.28 10.77 -0.06
C SER A 397 39.78 11.02 -1.48
N GLU A 398 39.12 10.02 -2.07
CA GLU A 398 38.73 9.96 -3.48
C GLU A 398 37.26 9.48 -3.59
N ASP A 399 36.41 10.00 -2.69
CA ASP A 399 35.03 9.54 -2.40
C ASP A 399 34.01 9.87 -3.49
N TRP A 400 34.31 10.76 -4.43
CA TRP A 400 33.48 10.99 -5.62
C TRP A 400 34.38 10.94 -6.86
N ARG A 401 34.13 9.97 -7.75
CA ARG A 401 34.97 9.72 -8.94
C ARG A 401 34.17 9.90 -10.23
N ARG A 402 34.85 10.41 -11.26
CA ARG A 402 34.40 10.31 -12.65
C ARG A 402 34.95 9.00 -13.23
N ALA A 403 34.11 8.19 -13.85
CA ALA A 403 34.56 7.07 -14.65
C ALA A 403 35.05 7.61 -16.00
N SER A 404 36.37 7.79 -16.14
CA SER A 404 36.97 8.23 -17.41
C SER A 404 37.83 7.11 -18.01
N GLY A 405 37.44 6.62 -19.18
CA GLY A 405 38.27 5.74 -20.00
C GLY A 405 38.29 6.19 -21.47
N ASP A 406 39.33 5.77 -22.16
CA ASP A 406 39.53 5.87 -23.61
C ASP A 406 40.53 4.73 -23.95
N ALA A 407 40.41 4.00 -25.06
CA ALA A 407 39.52 4.19 -26.21
C ALA A 407 38.54 3.01 -26.41
N THR A 408 37.50 3.24 -27.23
CA THR A 408 36.56 2.23 -27.79
C THR A 408 35.74 1.45 -26.73
N GLN A 409 35.09 2.14 -25.79
CA GLN A 409 35.18 1.71 -24.40
C GLN A 409 34.21 0.63 -23.85
N ASN A 410 33.28 0.05 -24.63
CA ASN A 410 32.36 -1.05 -24.23
C ASN A 410 32.15 -1.27 -22.69
N TRP A 411 31.18 -0.62 -22.06
CA TRP A 411 31.32 0.54 -21.13
C TRP A 411 32.30 0.40 -19.93
N LEU A 412 31.96 -0.45 -18.96
CA LEU A 412 32.44 -0.36 -17.56
C LEU A 412 33.05 -1.68 -17.04
N ARG A 413 33.93 -2.30 -17.83
CA ARG A 413 34.55 -3.59 -17.47
C ARG A 413 35.25 -3.61 -16.11
N SER A 414 34.62 -4.24 -15.13
CA SER A 414 35.25 -4.71 -13.89
C SER A 414 36.28 -5.80 -14.20
N TYR A 415 37.43 -5.76 -13.52
CA TYR A 415 38.41 -6.84 -13.48
C TYR A 415 38.80 -7.10 -12.02
N GLY A 416 37.99 -7.89 -11.31
CA GLY A 416 38.19 -8.21 -9.90
C GLY A 416 38.05 -9.70 -9.60
N ALA A 417 38.98 -10.25 -8.81
CA ALA A 417 38.85 -11.58 -8.20
C ALA A 417 38.99 -11.44 -6.68
N GLY A 418 37.90 -11.01 -6.02
CA GLY A 418 37.84 -10.78 -4.58
C GLY A 418 36.75 -9.77 -4.25
N GLY A 419 35.73 -10.20 -3.50
CA GLY A 419 34.55 -9.37 -3.19
C GLY A 419 34.83 -8.20 -2.24
N GLY A 420 34.02 -7.14 -2.36
CA GLY A 420 34.13 -5.93 -1.54
C GLY A 420 33.17 -4.80 -1.93
N ALA A 421 31.86 -5.10 -1.97
CA ALA A 421 30.74 -4.21 -2.33
C ALA A 421 30.67 -3.75 -3.80
N LYS A 422 29.45 -3.74 -4.36
CA LYS A 422 29.15 -3.13 -5.67
C LYS A 422 28.82 -1.65 -5.49
N VAL A 423 29.12 -0.87 -6.52
CA VAL A 423 28.97 0.58 -6.56
C VAL A 423 28.00 0.97 -7.67
N GLY A 424 26.98 1.74 -7.32
CA GLY A 424 26.08 2.38 -8.28
C GLY A 424 26.80 3.44 -9.10
N VAL A 425 26.58 3.41 -10.42
CA VAL A 425 27.16 4.32 -11.41
C VAL A 425 26.03 4.94 -12.20
N LEU A 426 25.92 6.26 -12.17
CA LEU A 426 25.07 7.00 -13.10
C LEU A 426 25.89 7.28 -14.35
N GLY A 427 25.39 6.86 -15.51
CA GLY A 427 26.11 6.96 -16.77
C GLY A 427 25.29 7.56 -17.90
N ARG A 428 25.84 8.51 -18.64
CA ARG A 428 25.19 9.21 -19.75
C ARG A 428 25.51 8.52 -21.07
N ILE A 429 24.49 8.09 -21.81
CA ILE A 429 24.60 7.26 -23.01
C ILE A 429 24.36 8.09 -24.27
N ASP A 430 25.17 7.91 -25.31
CA ASP A 430 24.84 8.38 -26.66
C ASP A 430 23.83 7.40 -27.29
N PRO A 431 22.57 7.82 -27.54
CA PRO A 431 21.55 6.93 -28.08
C PRO A 431 21.86 6.42 -29.50
N ALA A 432 22.69 7.13 -30.27
CA ALA A 432 23.01 6.77 -31.65
C ALA A 432 24.08 5.66 -31.75
N THR A 433 24.98 5.53 -30.76
CA THR A 433 26.08 4.55 -30.79
C THR A 433 26.08 3.55 -29.62
N GLY A 434 25.28 3.82 -28.58
CA GLY A 434 25.23 3.01 -27.35
C GLY A 434 26.46 3.19 -26.48
N ASP A 435 27.15 4.31 -26.65
CA ASP A 435 28.43 4.60 -26.04
C ASP A 435 28.24 5.47 -24.79
N LEU A 436 28.98 5.15 -23.73
CA LEU A 436 28.93 5.89 -22.47
C LEU A 436 29.78 7.16 -22.57
N VAL A 437 29.11 8.31 -22.76
CA VAL A 437 29.76 9.61 -22.96
C VAL A 437 30.39 10.14 -21.67
N ASP A 438 29.71 9.95 -20.54
CA ASP A 438 30.16 10.35 -19.19
C ASP A 438 29.63 9.37 -18.14
N ALA A 439 30.30 9.26 -16.99
CA ALA A 439 29.74 8.55 -15.83
C ALA A 439 30.32 9.04 -14.50
N ALA A 440 29.49 9.01 -13.46
CA ALA A 440 29.81 9.32 -12.08
C ALA A 440 29.45 8.14 -11.16
N TYR A 441 30.33 7.84 -10.20
CA TYR A 441 30.05 6.86 -9.16
C TYR A 441 29.22 7.52 -8.04
N LEU A 442 28.15 6.86 -7.60
CA LEU A 442 27.19 7.33 -6.59
C LEU A 442 27.56 6.86 -5.15
N SER A 443 28.86 6.72 -4.82
CA SER A 443 29.31 6.08 -3.58
C SER A 443 30.60 6.67 -3.03
N ALA A 444 30.62 6.92 -1.71
CA ALA A 444 31.82 7.22 -0.93
C ALA A 444 32.55 5.95 -0.43
N VAL A 445 33.88 6.02 -0.26
CA VAL A 445 34.71 4.91 0.24
C VAL A 445 35.02 5.12 1.72
N LEU A 446 34.70 4.12 2.53
CA LEU A 446 34.88 4.17 3.98
C LEU A 446 36.34 3.90 4.37
N SER A 447 36.73 4.36 5.56
CA SER A 447 38.11 4.26 6.06
C SER A 447 38.65 2.84 6.28
N ASN A 448 37.78 1.83 6.17
CA ASN A 448 38.11 0.41 6.20
C ASN A 448 38.28 -0.22 4.80
N GLY A 449 38.07 0.54 3.72
CA GLY A 449 38.16 0.07 2.33
C GLY A 449 36.85 -0.47 1.75
N ASN A 450 35.73 -0.37 2.47
CA ASN A 450 34.41 -0.76 1.96
C ASN A 450 33.72 0.45 1.28
N SER A 451 33.01 0.22 0.19
CA SER A 451 32.18 1.25 -0.47
C SER A 451 30.80 1.38 0.19
N ASN A 452 30.17 2.55 0.08
CA ASN A 452 28.76 2.74 0.37
C ASN A 452 27.90 2.16 -0.76
N THR A 453 27.13 1.11 -0.49
CA THR A 453 26.09 0.68 -1.44
C THR A 453 24.91 1.65 -1.34
N LEU A 454 24.73 2.45 -2.39
CA LEU A 454 23.59 3.33 -2.56
C LEU A 454 22.57 2.67 -3.51
N THR A 455 21.35 2.43 -3.03
CA THR A 455 20.25 1.93 -3.86
C THR A 455 19.47 3.12 -4.40
N VAL A 456 19.61 3.42 -5.70
CA VAL A 456 18.82 4.48 -6.34
C VAL A 456 17.36 4.07 -6.38
N THR A 457 16.49 4.90 -5.82
CA THR A 457 15.03 4.71 -5.81
C THR A 457 14.33 5.57 -6.85
N ASP A 458 14.86 6.76 -7.16
CA ASP A 458 14.32 7.65 -8.20
C ASP A 458 15.41 8.58 -8.78
N ILE A 459 15.20 9.04 -10.02
CA ILE A 459 15.99 10.10 -10.66
C ILE A 459 15.03 11.11 -11.32
N THR A 460 15.06 12.34 -10.83
CA THR A 460 14.32 13.46 -11.41
C THR A 460 15.27 14.57 -11.89
N SER A 461 14.72 15.64 -12.48
CA SER A 461 15.47 16.85 -12.84
C SER A 461 14.79 18.07 -12.23
N ASN A 462 15.56 18.96 -11.60
CA ASN A 462 15.04 20.15 -10.95
C ASN A 462 15.00 21.38 -11.88
N ASP A 463 14.44 22.50 -11.39
CA ASP A 463 14.32 23.76 -12.14
C ASP A 463 15.66 24.37 -12.61
N ALA A 464 16.78 24.02 -11.96
CA ALA A 464 18.12 24.42 -12.39
C ALA A 464 18.65 23.52 -13.54
N GLY A 465 17.91 22.47 -13.88
CA GLY A 465 18.27 21.44 -14.84
C GLY A 465 19.23 20.40 -14.28
N ASN A 466 19.52 20.38 -12.97
CA ASN A 466 20.37 19.37 -12.35
C ASN A 466 19.60 18.07 -12.10
N LEU A 467 20.31 16.95 -12.12
CA LEU A 467 19.76 15.64 -11.78
C LEU A 467 19.63 15.53 -10.27
N VAL A 468 18.47 15.13 -9.78
CA VAL A 468 18.21 14.83 -8.38
C VAL A 468 18.03 13.32 -8.28
N VAL A 469 19.00 12.66 -7.65
CA VAL A 469 19.01 11.20 -7.47
C VAL A 469 18.58 10.93 -6.03
N SER A 470 17.39 10.35 -5.88
CA SER A 470 16.88 9.85 -4.60
C SER A 470 17.30 8.40 -4.43
N ALA A 471 17.62 8.02 -3.20
CA ALA A 471 18.20 6.73 -2.92
C ALA A 471 18.11 6.36 -1.44
N GLU A 472 18.23 5.06 -1.15
CA GLU A 472 18.46 4.54 0.18
C GLU A 472 19.97 4.31 0.42
N SER A 473 20.47 4.79 1.56
CA SER A 473 21.87 4.62 1.96
C SER A 473 22.00 3.84 3.26
N PHE A 474 22.77 2.76 3.25
CA PHE A 474 23.09 2.01 4.46
C PHE A 474 24.25 2.61 5.27
N PHE A 475 25.08 3.45 4.63
CA PHE A 475 26.32 3.97 5.21
C PHE A 475 26.33 5.50 5.25
N SER A 476 27.18 6.06 6.13
CA SER A 476 27.22 7.50 6.42
C SER A 476 27.46 8.37 5.16
N PRO A 477 26.59 9.38 4.91
CA PRO A 477 26.68 10.22 3.73
C PRO A 477 27.89 11.17 3.77
N ARG A 478 28.18 11.76 2.62
CA ARG A 478 29.22 12.76 2.42
C ARG A 478 28.63 14.06 1.91
N ASN A 479 29.25 15.17 2.30
CA ASN A 479 29.09 16.46 1.66
C ASN A 479 29.63 16.43 0.21
N PRO A 480 29.27 17.42 -0.64
CA PRO A 480 29.77 17.50 -2.02
C PRO A 480 31.30 17.65 -2.13
N ASP A 481 31.96 18.13 -1.08
CA ASP A 481 33.43 18.24 -1.00
C ASP A 481 34.12 16.94 -0.52
N GLY A 482 33.36 15.87 -0.28
CA GLY A 482 33.84 14.59 0.23
C GLY A 482 34.04 14.53 1.74
N SER A 483 33.73 15.60 2.49
CA SER A 483 33.77 15.56 3.96
C SER A 483 32.59 14.76 4.55
N ALA A 484 32.80 14.13 5.71
CA ALA A 484 31.77 13.32 6.36
C ALA A 484 30.68 14.20 6.99
N MET A 485 29.42 13.92 6.66
CA MET A 485 28.28 14.53 7.36
C MET A 485 28.20 14.02 8.80
N THR A 486 27.63 14.85 9.68
CA THR A 486 27.42 14.50 11.09
C THR A 486 26.00 13.99 11.30
N ARG A 487 25.85 12.81 11.91
CA ARG A 487 24.54 12.27 12.31
C ARG A 487 24.01 13.07 13.49
N VAL A 488 22.80 13.63 13.34
CA VAL A 488 22.11 14.43 14.37
C VAL A 488 20.95 13.67 14.99
N ASP A 489 20.31 12.78 14.24
CA ASP A 489 19.29 11.85 14.75
C ASP A 489 19.91 10.45 14.92
N THR A 490 20.00 10.00 16.17
CA THR A 490 20.54 8.67 16.51
C THR A 490 19.47 7.58 16.66
N SER A 491 18.19 7.93 16.46
CA SER A 491 17.02 7.03 16.51
C SER A 491 16.78 6.35 15.16
N LEU A 492 17.03 7.06 14.05
CA LEU A 492 16.87 6.53 12.69
C LEU A 492 17.89 5.43 12.40
N GLU A 493 17.45 4.20 12.12
CA GLU A 493 18.34 3.10 11.72
C GLU A 493 18.73 3.20 10.23
N SER A 494 19.54 2.25 9.73
CA SER A 494 19.85 2.14 8.29
C SER A 494 18.95 1.07 7.65
N PRO A 495 18.48 1.24 6.40
CA PRO A 495 18.77 2.35 5.49
C PRO A 495 18.05 3.64 5.89
N PHE A 496 18.49 4.75 5.32
CA PHE A 496 17.83 6.05 5.42
C PHE A 496 17.85 6.76 4.08
N ASP A 497 16.87 7.64 3.88
CA ASP A 497 16.75 8.43 2.65
C ASP A 497 17.97 9.33 2.45
N TYR A 498 18.48 9.29 1.24
CA TYR A 498 19.62 10.03 0.74
C TYR A 498 19.26 10.65 -0.61
N THR A 499 19.59 11.93 -0.78
CA THR A 499 19.41 12.63 -2.04
C THR A 499 20.73 13.25 -2.46
N VAL A 500 21.15 13.02 -3.70
CA VAL A 500 22.31 13.69 -4.29
C VAL A 500 21.91 14.45 -5.55
N GLU A 501 22.21 15.75 -5.56
CA GLU A 501 22.03 16.61 -6.72
C GLU A 501 23.34 16.68 -7.52
N ILE A 502 23.29 16.40 -8.82
CA ILE A 502 24.47 16.31 -9.70
C ILE A 502 24.23 17.12 -10.99
N THR A 503 25.27 17.77 -11.50
CA THR A 503 25.20 18.45 -12.80
C THR A 503 24.93 17.46 -13.94
N PRO A 504 24.21 17.85 -15.02
CA PRO A 504 23.83 16.94 -16.12
C PRO A 504 24.98 16.36 -16.96
N ASP A 505 26.17 16.93 -16.84
CA ASP A 505 27.39 16.39 -17.43
C ASP A 505 28.10 15.37 -16.51
N LEU A 506 27.51 15.07 -15.35
CA LEU A 506 27.99 14.14 -14.34
C LEU A 506 29.38 14.52 -13.80
N THR A 507 29.76 15.82 -13.86
CA THR A 507 31.08 16.29 -13.43
C THR A 507 31.14 16.85 -12.01
N GLN A 508 30.02 17.30 -11.44
CA GLN A 508 29.98 17.95 -10.13
C GLN A 508 28.75 17.54 -9.32
N VAL A 509 28.97 17.11 -8.07
CA VAL A 509 27.92 17.06 -7.05
C VAL A 509 27.63 18.49 -6.57
N VAL A 510 26.36 18.88 -6.60
CA VAL A 510 25.86 20.22 -6.26
C VAL A 510 25.47 20.27 -4.79
N SER A 511 24.68 19.30 -4.33
CA SER A 511 24.21 19.20 -2.96
C SER A 511 23.96 17.75 -2.57
N THR A 512 23.95 17.48 -1.26
CA THR A 512 23.69 16.16 -0.67
C THR A 512 22.81 16.35 0.55
N SER A 513 21.71 15.62 0.63
CA SER A 513 20.81 15.59 1.78
C SER A 513 20.66 14.16 2.28
N ALA A 514 20.44 13.99 3.59
CA ALA A 514 20.10 12.69 4.15
C ALA A 514 19.30 12.87 5.44
N VAL A 515 18.23 12.09 5.61
CA VAL A 515 17.35 12.21 6.78
C VAL A 515 18.14 11.80 8.04
N GLY A 516 18.14 12.67 9.06
CA GLY A 516 18.93 12.48 10.28
C GLY A 516 20.40 12.94 10.23
N TRP A 517 20.87 13.57 9.15
CA TRP A 517 22.25 14.05 9.00
C TRP A 517 22.34 15.55 8.69
N THR A 518 23.45 16.18 9.10
CA THR A 518 23.78 17.57 8.74
C THR A 518 25.20 17.69 8.18
N SER A 519 25.40 18.64 7.27
CA SER A 519 26.68 18.94 6.62
C SER A 519 27.80 19.35 7.59
#